data_AF-A0A9E0NTD4-F1
#
_entry.id   AF-A0A9E0NTD4-F1
#
_cell.length_a   1.000
_cell.length_b   1.000
_cell.length_c   1.000
_cell.angle_alpha   90.00
_cell.angle_beta   90.00
_cell.angle_gamma   90.00
#
_symmetry.space_group_name_H-M   'P 1'
#
loop_
_entity.id
_entity.type
_entity.pdbx_description
1 polymer ?
#
loop_
_entity_poly.entity_id
_entity_poly.type
_entity_poly.pdbx_seq_one_letter_code
_entity_poly.pdbx_strand_id
1 'polypeptide(L)'
;CSYEMCQCFWDAGVSKNTLQFVPCAGSLAGEHLVKNPKVDFVILTGGEDTAYTMLKTRPNLLLSAETGGKDATIVTAMADRDQAVKNVVHSAFSNSGQKCSATSLLVLEEEVYNDPNFRAGLIDTARSMAVGSVWDFRNRIGTLANKMDGALKKAVESLDEGEEWALKPTFVDGNEYMLTPGIKWGVKEGSFCHMTELFGPVLSVIKARDLKHAVEIVNNTGYGLTSGIESLDEREVAYWRENLKAGNLYINRGTTGAIVLRQPFGGMGKSAIGAGRKVGIHNYITQFVDFEEVGEPKIERVVRHTFLDKIATWSKGTEHGIHVGFKADFEKLSLAVASYVQNYEDEFSQEKDYVKVRGEDNVFRYLPLSKIALRVSAKDSLFDVIARILGAKIAGSALHVSIEAGLENSVVSFIYENKEHLLHVNDTLVRETEEAFAKSFGSVQKILYAHESAISAYVFEEAAKSATFIVRSQPLMEGRVELLHFFQEQSISHSYHRYGNIGARALEKK
;
A
#
# COMPACT_ATOMS: atom_id res chain seq x y z
N CYS A 1 -25.22 -13.36 2.48
CA CYS A 1 -24.67 -12.09 1.98
C CYS A 1 -24.18 -12.19 0.54
N SER A 2 -23.11 -12.94 0.22
CA SER A 2 -22.54 -12.94 -1.13
C SER A 2 -23.47 -13.43 -2.24
N TYR A 3 -24.29 -14.45 -1.95
CA TYR A 3 -25.31 -14.94 -2.89
C TYR A 3 -26.36 -13.85 -3.20
N GLU A 4 -26.92 -13.22 -2.16
CA GLU A 4 -27.86 -12.10 -2.30
C GLU A 4 -27.28 -10.94 -3.12
N MET A 5 -26.00 -10.61 -2.91
CA MET A 5 -25.31 -9.60 -3.71
C MET A 5 -25.22 -10.01 -5.20
N CYS A 6 -24.93 -11.28 -5.49
CA CYS A 6 -24.94 -11.78 -6.87
C CYS A 6 -26.34 -11.73 -7.47
N GLN A 7 -27.39 -12.00 -6.70
CA GLN A 7 -28.78 -11.85 -7.15
C GLN A 7 -29.07 -10.41 -7.56
N CYS A 8 -28.68 -9.41 -6.77
CA CYS A 8 -28.83 -8.01 -7.16
C CYS A 8 -28.15 -7.69 -8.51
N PHE A 9 -26.96 -8.24 -8.77
CA PHE A 9 -26.28 -8.06 -10.07
C PHE A 9 -27.01 -8.76 -11.21
N TRP A 10 -27.48 -9.98 -11.00
CA TRP A 10 -28.25 -10.72 -12.00
C TRP A 10 -29.58 -10.04 -12.31
N ASP A 11 -30.28 -9.54 -11.29
CA ASP A 11 -31.53 -8.79 -11.43
C ASP A 11 -31.30 -7.45 -12.15
N ALA A 12 -30.12 -6.84 -11.98
CA ALA A 12 -29.69 -5.65 -12.72
C ALA A 12 -29.26 -5.95 -14.18
N GLY A 13 -29.27 -7.22 -14.61
CA GLY A 13 -28.98 -7.63 -15.99
C GLY A 13 -27.59 -8.19 -16.24
N VAL A 14 -26.74 -8.37 -15.22
CA VAL A 14 -25.45 -9.07 -15.39
C VAL A 14 -25.73 -10.55 -15.65
N SER A 15 -25.23 -11.09 -16.76
CA SER A 15 -25.44 -12.50 -17.10
C SER A 15 -24.78 -13.42 -16.06
N LYS A 16 -25.45 -14.53 -15.72
CA LYS A 16 -24.89 -15.62 -14.92
C LYS A 16 -23.68 -16.29 -15.59
N ASN A 17 -23.50 -16.12 -16.89
CA ASN A 17 -22.30 -16.57 -17.59
C ASN A 17 -21.10 -15.65 -17.32
N THR A 18 -21.35 -14.38 -16.98
CA THR A 18 -20.33 -13.36 -16.67
C THR A 18 -20.01 -13.34 -15.17
N LEU A 19 -21.03 -13.36 -14.30
CA LEU A 19 -20.87 -13.41 -12.85
C LEU A 19 -21.36 -14.76 -12.31
N GLN A 20 -20.43 -15.63 -11.94
CA GLN A 20 -20.71 -16.94 -11.36
C GLN A 20 -20.42 -16.93 -9.85
N PHE A 21 -21.36 -17.44 -9.05
CA PHE A 21 -21.18 -17.64 -7.61
C PHE A 21 -20.85 -19.11 -7.33
N VAL A 22 -19.66 -19.36 -6.79
CA VAL A 22 -19.17 -20.71 -6.49
C VAL A 22 -18.84 -20.82 -5.00
N PRO A 23 -19.80 -21.20 -4.14
CA PRO A 23 -19.53 -21.41 -2.72
C PRO A 23 -18.68 -22.67 -2.55
N CYS A 24 -17.48 -22.52 -2.01
CA CYS A 24 -16.58 -23.64 -1.73
C CYS A 24 -15.69 -23.33 -0.53
N ALA A 25 -15.08 -24.37 0.04
CA ALA A 25 -14.02 -24.19 1.02
C ALA A 25 -12.80 -23.51 0.35
N GLY A 26 -12.12 -22.63 1.08
CA GLY A 26 -10.96 -21.91 0.54
C GLY A 26 -9.84 -22.83 0.05
N SER A 27 -9.66 -24.00 0.66
CA SER A 27 -8.71 -25.02 0.22
C SER A 27 -9.02 -25.54 -1.19
N LEU A 28 -10.29 -25.80 -1.50
CA LEU A 28 -10.74 -26.26 -2.82
C LEU A 28 -10.58 -25.16 -3.88
N ALA A 29 -10.88 -23.91 -3.53
CA ALA A 29 -10.65 -22.77 -4.40
C ALA A 29 -9.15 -22.62 -4.74
N GLY A 30 -8.27 -22.73 -3.73
CA GLY A 30 -6.83 -22.71 -3.92
C GLY A 30 -6.32 -23.86 -4.78
N GLU A 31 -6.85 -25.07 -4.60
CA GLU A 31 -6.43 -26.24 -5.37
C GLU A 31 -6.85 -26.16 -6.84
N HIS A 32 -8.08 -25.72 -7.12
CA HIS A 32 -8.65 -25.82 -8.46
C HIS A 32 -8.73 -24.48 -9.21
N LEU A 33 -9.14 -23.39 -8.56
CA LEU A 33 -9.32 -22.10 -9.24
C LEU A 33 -7.99 -21.39 -9.43
N VAL A 34 -7.15 -21.32 -8.38
CA VAL A 34 -5.86 -20.61 -8.46
C VAL A 34 -4.91 -21.28 -9.45
N LYS A 35 -4.84 -22.62 -9.47
CA LYS A 35 -4.02 -23.38 -10.43
C LYS A 35 -4.54 -23.33 -11.87
N ASN A 36 -5.79 -22.93 -12.09
CA ASN A 36 -6.40 -22.97 -13.43
C ASN A 36 -5.75 -21.92 -14.34
N PRO A 37 -5.13 -22.31 -15.48
CA PRO A 37 -4.51 -21.37 -16.40
C PRO A 37 -5.50 -20.43 -17.10
N LYS A 38 -6.81 -20.74 -17.05
CA LYS A 38 -7.87 -19.86 -17.56
C LYS A 38 -8.28 -18.74 -16.61
N VAL A 39 -7.71 -18.70 -15.40
CA VAL A 39 -7.92 -17.60 -14.46
C VAL A 39 -6.78 -16.60 -14.65
N ASP A 40 -7.06 -15.47 -15.27
CA ASP A 40 -6.04 -14.46 -15.58
C ASP A 40 -5.56 -13.73 -14.31
N PHE A 41 -6.51 -13.43 -13.42
CA PHE A 41 -6.30 -12.56 -12.26
C PHE A 41 -7.05 -13.07 -11.02
N VAL A 42 -6.47 -12.90 -9.83
CA VAL A 42 -7.13 -13.14 -8.54
C VAL A 42 -7.10 -11.88 -7.67
N ILE A 43 -8.27 -11.51 -7.14
CA ILE A 43 -8.41 -10.50 -6.09
C ILE A 43 -8.62 -11.23 -4.76
N LEU A 44 -7.75 -10.98 -3.79
CA LEU A 44 -7.81 -11.57 -2.46
C LEU A 44 -7.99 -10.47 -1.41
N THR A 45 -8.88 -10.71 -0.45
CA THR A 45 -8.91 -9.97 0.82
C THR A 45 -8.86 -10.99 1.94
N GLY A 46 -7.76 -11.03 2.69
CA GLY A 46 -7.52 -12.10 3.67
C GLY A 46 -6.12 -12.08 4.28
N GLY A 47 -5.69 -13.21 4.85
CA GLY A 47 -4.39 -13.30 5.51
C GLY A 47 -3.21 -13.30 4.54
N GLU A 48 -2.06 -12.76 5.00
CA GLU A 48 -0.78 -12.76 4.30
C GLU A 48 -0.40 -14.18 3.84
N ASP A 49 -0.45 -15.17 4.73
CA ASP A 49 -0.13 -16.57 4.45
C ASP A 49 -0.93 -17.17 3.28
N THR A 50 -2.17 -16.71 3.08
CA THR A 50 -3.02 -17.16 1.97
C THR A 50 -2.48 -16.64 0.65
N ALA A 51 -2.07 -15.37 0.58
CA ALA A 51 -1.47 -14.77 -0.61
C ALA A 51 -0.16 -15.49 -0.98
N TYR A 52 0.72 -15.74 -0.01
CA TYR A 52 1.96 -16.51 -0.24
C TYR A 52 1.66 -17.94 -0.70
N THR A 53 0.64 -18.60 -0.14
CA THR A 53 0.23 -19.94 -0.58
C THR A 53 -0.26 -19.94 -2.03
N MET A 54 -1.02 -18.91 -2.44
CA MET A 54 -1.47 -18.75 -3.82
C MET A 54 -0.29 -18.55 -4.78
N LEU A 55 0.66 -17.67 -4.45
CA LEU A 55 1.86 -17.41 -5.25
C LEU A 55 2.78 -18.64 -5.30
N LYS A 56 2.95 -19.37 -4.20
CA LYS A 56 3.69 -20.65 -4.21
C LYS A 56 3.02 -21.69 -5.11
N THR A 57 1.68 -21.68 -5.15
CA THR A 57 0.89 -22.62 -5.97
C THR A 57 0.95 -22.28 -7.46
N ARG A 58 0.91 -20.99 -7.80
CA ARG A 58 1.06 -20.48 -9.17
C ARG A 58 1.94 -19.22 -9.17
N PRO A 59 3.27 -19.37 -9.32
CA PRO A 59 4.22 -18.25 -9.20
C PRO A 59 4.02 -17.09 -10.18
N ASN A 60 3.41 -17.33 -11.34
CA ASN A 60 3.08 -16.32 -12.34
C ASN A 60 1.64 -15.78 -12.23
N LEU A 61 0.94 -16.05 -11.13
CA LEU A 61 -0.40 -15.51 -10.85
C LEU A 61 -0.35 -13.98 -10.73
N LEU A 62 -1.21 -13.30 -11.49
CA LEU A 62 -1.54 -11.91 -11.18
C LEU A 62 -2.47 -11.88 -9.98
N LEU A 63 -1.95 -11.35 -8.88
CA LEU A 63 -2.63 -11.27 -7.59
C LEU A 63 -2.68 -9.81 -7.14
N SER A 64 -3.88 -9.34 -6.79
CA SER A 64 -4.06 -8.16 -5.95
C SER A 64 -4.58 -8.66 -4.61
N ALA A 65 -3.72 -8.71 -3.59
CA ALA A 65 -4.13 -9.10 -2.25
C ALA A 65 -4.07 -7.91 -1.30
N GLU A 66 -5.23 -7.54 -0.76
CA GLU A 66 -5.33 -6.68 0.41
C GLU A 66 -5.23 -7.57 1.65
N THR A 67 -4.14 -7.45 2.37
CA THR A 67 -3.82 -8.29 3.53
C THR A 67 -3.99 -7.52 4.83
N GLY A 68 -3.82 -8.23 5.95
CA GLY A 68 -4.01 -7.68 7.30
C GLY A 68 -3.16 -6.46 7.64
N GLY A 69 -3.43 -5.88 8.80
CA GLY A 69 -2.74 -4.70 9.31
C GLY A 69 -2.40 -4.82 10.80
N LYS A 70 -1.25 -4.26 11.19
CA LYS A 70 -0.97 -3.92 12.59
C LYS A 70 -1.13 -2.42 12.79
N ASP A 71 -2.36 -1.98 12.58
CA ASP A 71 -2.66 -0.56 12.46
C ASP A 71 -2.59 0.16 13.80
N ALA A 72 -2.06 1.38 13.74
CA ALA A 72 -1.67 2.13 14.92
C ALA A 72 -2.23 3.55 14.95
N THR A 73 -2.57 4.03 16.14
CA THR A 73 -2.83 5.45 16.39
C THR A 73 -1.76 6.00 17.33
N ILE A 74 -1.11 7.09 16.91
CA ILE A 74 -0.16 7.84 17.73
C ILE A 74 -0.90 8.99 18.40
N VAL A 75 -0.75 9.16 19.72
CA VAL A 75 -1.31 10.30 20.46
C VAL A 75 -0.16 11.06 21.11
N THR A 76 -0.02 12.33 20.75
CA THR A 76 1.05 13.21 21.27
C THR A 76 0.55 14.05 22.43
N ALA A 77 1.47 14.70 23.15
CA ALA A 77 1.13 15.63 24.23
C ALA A 77 0.25 16.80 23.75
N MET A 78 0.33 17.14 22.45
CA MET A 78 -0.43 18.20 21.81
C MET A 78 -1.83 17.76 21.35
N ALA A 79 -2.27 16.54 21.68
CA ALA A 79 -3.58 16.03 21.30
C ALA A 79 -4.73 16.64 22.12
N ASP A 80 -5.92 16.65 21.52
CA ASP A 80 -7.17 16.72 22.28
C ASP A 80 -7.46 15.33 22.85
N ARG A 81 -7.25 15.19 24.17
CA ARG A 81 -7.26 13.88 24.85
C ARG A 81 -8.63 13.18 24.77
N ASP A 82 -9.73 13.93 24.89
CA ASP A 82 -11.09 13.37 24.83
C ASP A 82 -11.43 12.93 23.41
N GLN A 83 -11.08 13.74 22.41
CA GLN A 83 -11.22 13.37 21.01
C GLN A 83 -10.38 12.15 20.66
N ALA A 84 -9.13 12.09 21.12
CA ALA A 84 -8.23 10.97 20.92
C ALA A 84 -8.79 9.68 21.51
N VAL A 85 -9.25 9.69 22.77
CA VAL A 85 -9.89 8.53 23.41
C VAL A 85 -11.08 8.04 22.58
N LYS A 86 -11.98 8.94 22.18
CA LYS A 86 -13.14 8.59 21.35
C LYS A 86 -12.73 7.91 20.05
N ASN A 87 -11.78 8.50 19.33
CA ASN A 87 -11.33 8.01 18.02
C ASN A 87 -10.62 6.66 18.13
N VAL A 88 -9.75 6.50 19.13
CA VAL A 88 -9.03 5.25 19.41
C VAL A 88 -9.99 4.13 19.76
N VAL A 89 -10.89 4.34 20.73
CA VAL A 89 -11.85 3.32 21.18
C VAL A 89 -12.78 2.91 20.05
N HIS A 90 -13.28 3.87 19.27
CA HIS A 90 -14.11 3.57 18.11
C HIS A 90 -13.35 2.73 17.07
N SER A 91 -12.10 3.08 16.78
CA SER A 91 -11.28 2.41 15.76
C SER A 91 -10.83 1.02 16.20
N ALA A 92 -10.58 0.83 17.49
CA ALA A 92 -10.12 -0.44 18.05
C ALA A 92 -11.25 -1.49 18.17
N PHE A 93 -12.45 -1.08 18.60
CA PHE A 93 -13.46 -2.05 19.04
C PHE A 93 -14.71 -2.13 18.16
N SER A 94 -14.92 -1.20 17.23
CA SER A 94 -16.03 -1.31 16.27
C SER A 94 -15.89 -2.57 15.42
N ASN A 95 -17.01 -3.25 15.15
CA ASN A 95 -17.02 -4.59 14.53
C ASN A 95 -16.21 -5.64 15.31
N SER A 96 -16.13 -5.47 16.64
CA SER A 96 -15.36 -6.35 17.54
C SER A 96 -13.87 -6.41 17.16
N GLY A 97 -13.31 -5.32 16.62
CA GLY A 97 -11.92 -5.26 16.14
C GLY A 97 -11.63 -6.10 14.90
N GLN A 98 -12.65 -6.68 14.26
CA GLN A 98 -12.51 -7.52 13.06
C GLN A 98 -12.54 -6.66 11.80
N LYS A 99 -11.59 -5.72 11.73
CA LYS A 99 -11.33 -4.93 10.52
C LYS A 99 -9.83 -4.96 10.29
N CYS A 100 -9.41 -5.10 9.05
CA CYS A 100 -8.03 -4.88 8.67
C CYS A 100 -7.54 -3.48 9.08
N SER A 101 -8.44 -2.49 9.11
CA SER A 101 -8.18 -1.10 9.51
C SER A 101 -8.24 -0.81 11.03
N ALA A 102 -8.53 -1.81 11.86
CA ALA A 102 -8.77 -1.56 13.29
C ALA A 102 -7.48 -1.12 14.00
N THR A 103 -7.56 -0.04 14.78
CA THR A 103 -6.44 0.38 15.66
C THR A 103 -6.19 -0.71 16.69
N SER A 104 -5.17 -1.52 16.48
CA SER A 104 -4.78 -2.59 17.41
C SER A 104 -3.55 -2.22 18.23
N LEU A 105 -2.85 -1.15 17.85
CA LEU A 105 -1.71 -0.56 18.55
C LEU A 105 -1.98 0.91 18.88
N LEU A 106 -1.93 1.28 20.15
CA LEU A 106 -1.97 2.67 20.60
C LEU A 106 -0.58 3.08 21.07
N VAL A 107 0.05 4.00 20.36
CA VAL A 107 1.37 4.54 20.71
C VAL A 107 1.19 5.88 21.38
N LEU A 108 1.54 5.96 22.66
CA LEU A 108 1.38 7.19 23.44
C LEU A 108 2.74 7.81 23.69
N GLU A 109 2.86 9.11 23.43
CA GLU A 109 4.00 9.88 23.91
C GLU A 109 4.07 9.83 25.45
N GLU A 110 5.28 9.94 26.01
CA GLU A 110 5.55 9.67 27.41
C GLU A 110 4.65 10.43 28.38
N GLU A 111 4.33 11.70 28.09
CA GLU A 111 3.41 12.49 28.91
C GLU A 111 1.99 11.89 28.92
N VAL A 112 1.47 11.53 27.75
CA VAL A 112 0.11 10.96 27.60
C VAL A 112 0.05 9.55 28.19
N TYR A 113 1.10 8.76 28.02
CA TYR A 113 1.20 7.42 28.61
C TYR A 113 1.16 7.46 30.14
N ASN A 114 1.83 8.45 30.74
CA ASN A 114 1.89 8.59 32.20
C ASN A 114 0.71 9.40 32.77
N ASP A 115 -0.20 9.93 31.93
CA ASP A 115 -1.38 10.67 32.41
C ASP A 115 -2.45 9.69 32.95
N PRO A 116 -2.72 9.70 34.27
CA PRO A 116 -3.73 8.84 34.86
C PRO A 116 -5.14 9.15 34.35
N ASN A 117 -5.44 10.40 33.95
CA ASN A 117 -6.75 10.79 33.47
C ASN A 117 -6.99 10.25 32.05
N PHE A 118 -6.02 10.36 31.15
CA PHE A 118 -6.09 9.75 29.82
C PHE A 118 -6.30 8.23 29.93
N ARG A 119 -5.50 7.55 30.77
CA ARG A 119 -5.63 6.11 31.00
C ARG A 119 -7.02 5.75 31.53
N ALA A 120 -7.52 6.48 32.52
CA ALA A 120 -8.85 6.25 33.08
C ALA A 120 -9.97 6.46 32.05
N GLY A 121 -9.91 7.56 31.29
CA GLY A 121 -10.88 7.88 30.23
C GLY A 121 -10.91 6.83 29.12
N LEU A 122 -9.74 6.33 28.71
CA LEU A 122 -9.64 5.25 27.73
C LEU A 122 -10.33 3.96 28.22
N ILE A 123 -10.03 3.55 29.46
CA ILE A 123 -10.60 2.35 30.07
C ILE A 123 -12.11 2.48 30.25
N ASP A 124 -12.58 3.62 30.76
CA ASP A 124 -14.00 3.86 31.01
C ASP A 124 -14.81 3.89 29.71
N THR A 125 -14.31 4.59 28.70
CA THR A 125 -14.95 4.65 27.38
C THR A 125 -15.03 3.25 26.75
N ALA A 126 -13.95 2.46 26.79
CA ALA A 126 -13.96 1.10 26.26
C ALA A 126 -14.93 0.18 27.03
N ARG A 127 -14.92 0.25 28.37
CA ARG A 127 -15.83 -0.54 29.22
C ARG A 127 -17.30 -0.20 28.98
N SER A 128 -17.60 1.06 28.65
CA SER A 128 -18.97 1.52 28.38
C SER A 128 -19.56 0.99 27.07
N MET A 129 -18.75 0.38 26.19
CA MET A 129 -19.23 -0.18 24.94
C MET A 129 -20.00 -1.49 25.18
N ALA A 130 -21.33 -1.41 25.16
CA ALA A 130 -22.19 -2.59 25.29
C ALA A 130 -21.93 -3.62 24.19
N VAL A 131 -21.73 -4.88 24.60
CA VAL A 131 -21.45 -6.02 23.72
C VAL A 131 -22.63 -6.97 23.79
N GLY A 132 -23.13 -7.41 22.63
CA GLY A 132 -24.23 -8.37 22.59
C GLY A 132 -24.81 -8.57 21.20
N SER A 133 -26.06 -9.06 21.14
CA SER A 133 -26.79 -9.26 19.89
C SER A 133 -26.92 -7.96 19.10
N VAL A 134 -26.65 -8.02 17.79
CA VAL A 134 -26.81 -6.88 16.86
C VAL A 134 -28.27 -6.48 16.64
N TRP A 135 -29.23 -7.31 17.09
CA TRP A 135 -30.66 -7.00 17.07
C TRP A 135 -31.11 -6.12 18.24
N ASP A 136 -30.25 -5.93 19.24
CA ASP A 136 -30.46 -4.96 20.31
C ASP A 136 -29.58 -3.73 20.05
N PHE A 137 -30.21 -2.63 19.63
CA PHE A 137 -29.54 -1.40 19.22
C PHE A 137 -28.83 -0.64 20.35
N ARG A 138 -28.94 -1.12 21.60
CA ARG A 138 -28.10 -0.65 22.72
C ARG A 138 -26.67 -1.15 22.57
N ASN A 139 -26.46 -2.33 21.97
CA ASN A 139 -25.15 -2.89 21.75
C ASN A 139 -24.40 -2.10 20.66
N ARG A 140 -23.12 -1.86 20.92
CA ARG A 140 -22.17 -1.20 20.01
C ARG A 140 -21.16 -2.19 19.43
N ILE A 141 -21.00 -3.34 20.07
CA ILE A 141 -20.08 -4.41 19.67
C ILE A 141 -20.90 -5.69 19.49
N GLY A 142 -20.69 -6.34 18.34
CA GLY A 142 -21.36 -7.59 17.99
C GLY A 142 -20.53 -8.81 18.32
N THR A 143 -20.79 -9.92 17.61
CA THR A 143 -20.05 -11.16 17.77
C THR A 143 -18.74 -11.17 16.99
N LEU A 144 -17.78 -11.94 17.47
CA LEU A 144 -16.72 -12.51 16.64
C LEU A 144 -17.34 -13.39 15.55
N ALA A 145 -16.72 -13.41 14.37
CA ALA A 145 -17.13 -14.26 13.25
C ALA A 145 -16.85 -15.74 13.54
N ASN A 146 -15.76 -16.01 14.27
CA ASN A 146 -15.35 -17.33 14.72
C ASN A 146 -15.03 -17.29 16.22
N LYS A 147 -14.93 -18.46 16.85
CA LYS A 147 -14.42 -18.55 18.23
C LYS A 147 -12.97 -18.06 18.27
N MET A 148 -12.56 -17.56 19.43
CA MET A 148 -11.18 -17.13 19.64
C MET A 148 -10.18 -18.27 19.41
N ASP A 149 -9.27 -18.07 18.47
CA ASP A 149 -8.20 -19.00 18.13
C ASP A 149 -6.87 -18.26 17.86
N GLY A 150 -5.84 -19.02 17.51
CA GLY A 150 -4.56 -18.51 17.02
C GLY A 150 -3.98 -17.34 17.83
N ALA A 151 -3.73 -16.23 17.14
CA ALA A 151 -3.10 -15.05 17.70
C ALA A 151 -3.97 -14.34 18.76
N LEU A 152 -5.28 -14.24 18.51
CA LEU A 152 -6.21 -13.63 19.46
C LEU A 152 -6.26 -14.39 20.78
N LYS A 153 -6.36 -15.73 20.69
CA LYS A 153 -6.37 -16.60 21.88
C LYS A 153 -5.12 -16.41 22.71
N LYS A 154 -3.95 -16.49 22.07
CA LYS A 154 -2.66 -16.27 22.73
C LYS A 154 -2.63 -14.89 23.41
N ALA A 155 -3.01 -13.82 22.72
CA ALA A 155 -2.99 -12.47 23.29
C ALA A 155 -3.94 -12.33 24.49
N VAL A 156 -5.10 -12.97 24.50
CA VAL A 156 -6.06 -12.89 25.61
C VAL A 156 -5.62 -13.73 26.82
N GLU A 157 -5.01 -14.89 26.58
CA GLU A 157 -4.67 -15.86 27.63
C GLU A 157 -3.30 -15.60 28.29
N SER A 158 -2.38 -14.90 27.61
CA SER A 158 -1.04 -14.59 28.15
C SER A 158 -0.73 -13.10 28.20
N LEU A 159 0.16 -12.71 29.11
CA LEU A 159 0.79 -11.39 29.17
C LEU A 159 2.30 -11.58 28.99
N ASP A 160 2.91 -10.81 28.10
CA ASP A 160 4.37 -10.75 28.00
C ASP A 160 4.96 -9.95 29.19
N GLU A 161 6.28 -10.00 29.38
CA GLU A 161 6.94 -9.32 30.50
C GLU A 161 6.65 -7.81 30.54
N GLY A 162 6.14 -7.33 31.68
CA GLY A 162 5.77 -5.94 31.88
C GLY A 162 4.40 -5.54 31.32
N GLU A 163 3.68 -6.46 30.65
CA GLU A 163 2.30 -6.24 30.26
C GLU A 163 1.34 -6.43 31.43
N GLU A 164 0.29 -5.61 31.48
CA GLU A 164 -0.85 -5.80 32.37
C GLU A 164 -2.17 -5.54 31.65
N TRP A 165 -3.26 -6.13 32.17
CA TRP A 165 -4.61 -5.80 31.70
C TRP A 165 -5.08 -4.51 32.38
N ALA A 166 -5.10 -3.40 31.63
CA ALA A 166 -5.83 -2.19 32.02
C ALA A 166 -7.35 -2.42 31.95
N LEU A 167 -7.78 -3.24 30.99
CA LEU A 167 -9.14 -3.78 30.90
C LEU A 167 -9.04 -5.21 30.38
N LYS A 168 -9.37 -6.20 31.22
CA LYS A 168 -9.32 -7.61 30.81
C LYS A 168 -10.60 -7.98 30.05
N PRO A 169 -10.51 -8.56 28.83
CA PRO A 169 -11.67 -9.00 28.09
C PRO A 169 -12.30 -10.23 28.75
N THR A 170 -13.61 -10.36 28.62
CA THR A 170 -14.44 -11.45 29.16
C THR A 170 -15.52 -11.83 28.16
N PHE A 171 -16.00 -13.06 28.24
CA PHE A 171 -17.16 -13.48 27.45
C PHE A 171 -18.46 -12.97 28.08
N VAL A 172 -19.34 -12.41 27.26
CA VAL A 172 -20.68 -11.96 27.68
C VAL A 172 -21.58 -13.17 27.86
N ASP A 173 -22.18 -13.33 29.03
CA ASP A 173 -23.10 -14.42 29.37
C ASP A 173 -22.56 -15.83 29.03
N GLY A 174 -21.24 -16.01 29.09
CA GLY A 174 -20.57 -17.27 28.74
C GLY A 174 -20.55 -17.60 27.24
N ASN A 175 -20.97 -16.68 26.37
CA ASN A 175 -20.95 -16.88 24.92
C ASN A 175 -19.55 -16.65 24.34
N GLU A 176 -18.93 -17.73 23.85
CA GLU A 176 -17.57 -17.74 23.27
C GLU A 176 -17.40 -16.88 22.01
N TYR A 177 -18.49 -16.38 21.42
CA TYR A 177 -18.47 -15.46 20.29
C TYR A 177 -18.63 -13.99 20.70
N MET A 178 -18.91 -13.69 21.97
CA MET A 178 -19.14 -12.32 22.44
C MET A 178 -18.07 -11.92 23.43
N LEU A 179 -16.97 -11.37 22.93
CA LEU A 179 -15.84 -10.92 23.74
C LEU A 179 -15.93 -9.41 24.00
N THR A 180 -15.82 -9.00 25.27
CA THR A 180 -15.74 -7.57 25.64
C THR A 180 -14.39 -6.95 25.24
N PRO A 181 -14.31 -5.60 25.12
CA PRO A 181 -13.05 -4.92 24.85
C PRO A 181 -11.93 -5.27 25.84
N GLY A 182 -10.73 -5.52 25.31
CA GLY A 182 -9.51 -5.71 26.07
C GLY A 182 -8.50 -4.59 25.82
N ILE A 183 -7.82 -4.13 26.87
CA ILE A 183 -6.71 -3.17 26.79
C ILE A 183 -5.51 -3.73 27.55
N LYS A 184 -4.44 -4.02 26.82
CA LYS A 184 -3.12 -4.35 27.37
C LYS A 184 -2.28 -3.08 27.51
N TRP A 185 -1.74 -2.84 28.68
CA TRP A 185 -0.83 -1.74 28.98
C TRP A 185 0.58 -2.26 29.19
N GLY A 186 1.60 -1.48 28.85
CA GLY A 186 3.01 -1.88 29.03
C GLY A 186 3.58 -2.76 27.92
N VAL A 187 2.91 -2.86 26.77
CA VAL A 187 3.38 -3.60 25.59
C VAL A 187 4.74 -3.07 25.15
N LYS A 188 5.69 -3.98 24.89
CA LYS A 188 7.07 -3.64 24.52
C LYS A 188 7.29 -3.71 23.02
N GLU A 189 8.22 -2.90 22.53
CA GLU A 189 8.70 -2.99 21.15
C GLU A 189 9.21 -4.40 20.84
N GLY A 190 8.84 -4.92 19.68
CA GLY A 190 9.18 -6.29 19.24
C GLY A 190 8.41 -7.43 19.92
N SER A 191 7.57 -7.14 20.92
CA SER A 191 6.73 -8.17 21.58
C SER A 191 5.68 -8.78 20.65
N PHE A 192 5.06 -9.88 21.08
CA PHE A 192 4.05 -10.56 20.28
C PHE A 192 2.89 -9.63 19.90
N CYS A 193 2.35 -8.90 20.88
CA CYS A 193 1.25 -7.97 20.69
C CYS A 193 1.64 -6.72 19.89
N HIS A 194 2.93 -6.36 19.83
CA HIS A 194 3.44 -5.30 18.95
C HIS A 194 3.50 -5.75 17.49
N MET A 195 3.89 -6.99 17.23
CA MET A 195 4.24 -7.47 15.89
C MET A 195 3.12 -8.27 15.18
N THR A 196 2.06 -8.65 15.88
CA THR A 196 1.05 -9.60 15.38
C THR A 196 -0.35 -8.98 15.31
N GLU A 197 -0.99 -9.07 14.15
CA GLU A 197 -2.42 -8.75 14.00
C GLU A 197 -3.27 -9.77 14.78
N LEU A 198 -4.19 -9.26 15.60
CA LEU A 198 -5.02 -10.10 16.47
C LEU A 198 -6.44 -10.32 15.91
N PHE A 199 -6.90 -9.44 15.01
CA PHE A 199 -8.22 -9.48 14.40
C PHE A 199 -9.37 -9.68 15.39
N GLY A 200 -9.34 -8.94 16.50
CA GLY A 200 -10.31 -9.03 17.59
C GLY A 200 -10.25 -7.79 18.50
N PRO A 201 -11.11 -7.70 19.54
CA PRO A 201 -11.32 -6.47 20.30
C PRO A 201 -10.25 -6.29 21.39
N VAL A 202 -8.97 -6.31 21.01
CA VAL A 202 -7.83 -6.15 21.92
C VAL A 202 -6.93 -5.00 21.43
N LEU A 203 -6.77 -3.99 22.29
CA LEU A 203 -5.90 -2.85 22.07
C LEU A 203 -4.59 -3.01 22.85
N SER A 204 -3.46 -2.87 22.17
CA SER A 204 -2.12 -2.92 22.74
C SER A 204 -1.56 -1.51 22.93
N VAL A 205 -1.23 -1.11 24.16
CA VAL A 205 -0.72 0.25 24.46
C VAL A 205 0.78 0.21 24.73
N ILE A 206 1.52 1.01 23.96
CA ILE A 206 2.98 1.13 24.01
C ILE A 206 3.39 2.59 24.28
N LYS A 207 4.48 2.76 25.04
CA LYS A 207 5.05 4.07 25.37
C LYS A 207 6.11 4.46 24.34
N ALA A 208 6.00 5.66 23.79
CA ALA A 208 7.06 6.31 23.01
C ALA A 208 7.70 7.46 23.80
N ARG A 209 8.98 7.74 23.55
CA ARG A 209 9.70 8.86 24.17
C ARG A 209 9.25 10.21 23.59
N ASP A 210 9.03 10.23 22.28
CA ASP A 210 8.62 11.38 21.49
C ASP A 210 7.95 10.89 20.18
N LEU A 211 7.50 11.84 19.34
CA LEU A 211 6.86 11.53 18.06
C LEU A 211 7.77 10.75 17.09
N LYS A 212 9.08 11.03 17.06
CA LYS A 212 10.00 10.35 16.14
C LYS A 212 10.09 8.87 16.49
N HIS A 213 10.27 8.60 17.78
CA HIS A 213 10.23 7.24 18.31
C HIS A 213 8.87 6.56 18.06
N ALA A 214 7.77 7.29 18.21
CA ALA A 214 6.44 6.74 17.92
C ALA A 214 6.29 6.29 16.46
N VAL A 215 6.79 7.08 15.51
CA VAL A 215 6.82 6.73 14.07
C VAL A 215 7.71 5.50 13.82
N GLU A 216 8.87 5.41 14.48
CA GLU A 216 9.75 4.23 14.40
C GLU A 216 9.05 2.96 14.88
N ILE A 217 8.38 3.00 16.04
CA ILE A 217 7.60 1.88 16.59
C ILE A 217 6.60 1.37 15.57
N VAL A 218 5.77 2.26 15.00
CA VAL A 218 4.72 1.86 14.03
C VAL A 218 5.34 1.27 12.75
N ASN A 219 6.35 1.93 12.19
CA ASN A 219 7.02 1.48 10.96
C ASN A 219 7.72 0.11 11.14
N ASN A 220 8.18 -0.21 12.35
CA ASN A 220 8.88 -1.46 12.65
C ASN A 220 7.97 -2.69 12.63
N THR A 221 6.64 -2.53 12.63
CA THR A 221 5.69 -3.66 12.52
C THR A 221 5.82 -4.40 11.18
N GLY A 222 6.31 -3.71 10.14
CA GLY A 222 6.39 -4.19 8.75
C GLY A 222 5.04 -4.17 7.99
N TYR A 223 3.95 -3.87 8.69
CA TYR A 223 2.65 -3.58 8.07
C TYR A 223 2.58 -2.11 7.66
N GLY A 224 1.53 -1.74 6.92
CA GLY A 224 1.35 -0.37 6.48
C GLY A 224 -0.03 -0.14 5.87
N LEU A 225 -1.10 -0.61 6.49
CA LEU A 225 -2.46 -0.41 5.99
C LEU A 225 -3.02 0.94 6.40
N THR A 226 -3.40 1.09 7.68
CA THR A 226 -3.88 2.35 8.22
C THR A 226 -3.05 2.83 9.40
N SER A 227 -2.96 4.15 9.56
CA SER A 227 -2.47 4.72 10.80
C SER A 227 -3.08 6.09 11.07
N GLY A 228 -3.24 6.38 12.36
CA GLY A 228 -3.77 7.64 12.86
C GLY A 228 -2.73 8.45 13.62
N ILE A 229 -2.86 9.77 13.59
CA ILE A 229 -2.25 10.68 14.57
C ILE A 229 -3.32 11.57 15.20
N GLU A 230 -3.25 11.72 16.51
CA GLU A 230 -3.99 12.71 17.28
C GLU A 230 -2.98 13.75 17.76
N SER A 231 -2.99 14.93 17.12
CA SER A 231 -2.12 16.07 17.43
C SER A 231 -2.70 17.34 16.84
N LEU A 232 -2.62 18.44 17.59
CA LEU A 232 -3.03 19.77 17.14
C LEU A 232 -1.87 20.63 16.65
N ASP A 233 -0.66 20.10 16.71
CA ASP A 233 0.52 20.76 16.20
C ASP A 233 0.73 20.37 14.73
N GLU A 234 0.59 21.34 13.83
CA GLU A 234 0.77 21.12 12.39
C GLU A 234 2.18 20.65 12.04
N ARG A 235 3.20 20.97 12.86
CA ARG A 235 4.58 20.51 12.66
C ARG A 235 4.72 19.03 12.96
N GLU A 236 4.03 18.54 13.99
CA GLU A 236 3.96 17.12 14.31
C GLU A 236 3.23 16.34 13.22
N VAL A 237 2.08 16.86 12.77
CA VAL A 237 1.31 16.27 11.67
C VAL A 237 2.13 16.21 10.39
N ALA A 238 2.85 17.28 10.04
CA ALA A 238 3.72 17.31 8.87
C ALA A 238 4.87 16.30 8.98
N TYR A 239 5.55 16.23 10.12
CA TYR A 239 6.61 15.24 10.33
C TYR A 239 6.08 13.81 10.21
N TRP A 240 4.95 13.51 10.88
CA TRP A 240 4.32 12.20 10.84
C TRP A 240 3.92 11.81 9.41
N ARG A 241 3.27 12.71 8.67
CA ARG A 241 2.84 12.51 7.29
C ARG A 241 3.97 12.13 6.34
N GLU A 242 5.15 12.71 6.54
CA GLU A 242 6.31 12.48 5.67
C GLU A 242 7.13 11.25 6.06
N ASN A 243 7.08 10.80 7.32
CA ASN A 243 7.94 9.73 7.83
C ASN A 243 7.21 8.41 8.10
N LEU A 244 5.89 8.43 8.22
CA LEU A 244 5.09 7.24 8.48
C LEU A 244 4.80 6.45 7.21
N LYS A 245 4.97 5.12 7.28
CA LYS A 245 4.76 4.18 6.18
C LYS A 245 3.43 3.45 6.32
N ALA A 246 2.35 4.08 5.86
CA ALA A 246 1.06 3.43 5.70
C ALA A 246 0.30 3.95 4.47
N GLY A 247 -0.55 3.12 3.88
CA GLY A 247 -1.31 3.48 2.69
C GLY A 247 -2.45 4.46 2.98
N ASN A 248 -3.07 4.40 4.16
CA ASN A 248 -4.13 5.29 4.60
C ASN A 248 -3.76 6.00 5.91
N LEU A 249 -3.62 7.32 5.84
CA LEU A 249 -3.27 8.18 6.95
C LEU A 249 -4.49 8.97 7.43
N TYR A 250 -4.69 9.02 8.74
CA TYR A 250 -5.81 9.69 9.37
C TYR A 250 -5.33 10.67 10.44
N ILE A 251 -5.77 11.92 10.39
CA ILE A 251 -5.35 12.98 11.32
C ILE A 251 -6.56 13.49 12.09
N ASN A 252 -6.49 13.41 13.42
CA ASN A 252 -7.52 13.86 14.37
C ASN A 252 -8.90 13.21 14.16
N ARG A 253 -8.90 11.91 13.82
CA ARG A 253 -10.08 11.11 13.49
C ARG A 253 -9.80 9.62 13.63
N GLY A 254 -10.86 8.81 13.67
CA GLY A 254 -10.73 7.35 13.60
C GLY A 254 -10.11 6.85 12.29
N THR A 255 -9.46 5.68 12.36
CA THR A 255 -8.71 5.06 11.25
C THR A 255 -9.53 4.09 10.38
N THR A 256 -10.77 3.81 10.80
CA THR A 256 -11.67 2.89 10.09
C THR A 256 -12.76 3.62 9.32
N GLY A 257 -13.43 2.92 8.41
CA GLY A 257 -14.59 3.46 7.68
C GLY A 257 -14.21 4.31 6.48
N ALA A 258 -13.16 3.90 5.74
CA ALA A 258 -12.78 4.49 4.47
C ALA A 258 -13.98 4.52 3.50
N ILE A 259 -14.20 5.67 2.87
CA ILE A 259 -15.28 5.92 1.93
C ILE A 259 -14.67 5.98 0.53
N VAL A 260 -15.31 5.29 -0.42
CA VAL A 260 -14.92 5.30 -1.86
C VAL A 260 -14.71 6.73 -2.35
N LEU A 261 -13.64 6.94 -3.12
CA LEU A 261 -13.17 8.23 -3.64
C LEU A 261 -12.69 9.26 -2.60
N ARG A 262 -13.16 9.22 -1.35
CA ARG A 262 -12.64 10.08 -0.27
C ARG A 262 -11.32 9.55 0.25
N GLN A 263 -11.30 8.28 0.66
CA GLN A 263 -10.10 7.61 1.15
C GLN A 263 -9.92 6.30 0.41
N PRO A 264 -9.48 6.33 -0.87
CA PRO A 264 -9.08 5.12 -1.58
C PRO A 264 -8.26 4.20 -0.68
N PHE A 265 -8.64 2.93 -0.62
CA PHE A 265 -8.19 2.05 0.45
C PHE A 265 -7.18 1.04 -0.07
N GLY A 266 -6.10 0.83 0.68
CA GLY A 266 -5.08 -0.16 0.37
C GLY A 266 -3.75 0.15 1.04
N GLY A 267 -2.97 -0.89 1.32
CA GLY A 267 -1.79 -0.79 2.18
C GLY A 267 -0.44 -0.71 1.48
N MET A 268 0.61 -0.86 2.27
CA MET A 268 2.01 -1.03 1.87
C MET A 268 2.70 -2.06 2.75
N GLY A 269 3.92 -2.47 2.37
CA GLY A 269 4.65 -3.52 3.08
C GLY A 269 3.85 -4.83 3.09
N LYS A 270 3.69 -5.43 4.27
CA LYS A 270 2.93 -6.68 4.44
C LYS A 270 1.43 -6.58 4.20
N SER A 271 0.89 -5.36 4.11
CA SER A 271 -0.55 -5.12 3.97
C SER A 271 -1.06 -5.09 2.53
N ALA A 272 -0.18 -5.18 1.54
CA ALA A 272 -0.57 -5.26 0.14
C ALA A 272 0.43 -6.10 -0.66
N ILE A 273 -0.08 -7.06 -1.44
CA ILE A 273 0.70 -7.88 -2.38
C ILE A 273 0.13 -7.67 -3.78
N GLY A 274 1.01 -7.45 -4.76
CA GLY A 274 0.66 -7.15 -6.15
C GLY A 274 1.10 -5.76 -6.59
N ALA A 275 0.37 -5.15 -7.52
CA ALA A 275 0.74 -3.83 -8.05
C ALA A 275 0.55 -2.68 -7.05
N GLY A 276 -0.22 -2.90 -5.97
CA GLY A 276 -0.43 -1.96 -4.87
C GLY A 276 -1.34 -0.78 -5.23
N ARG A 277 -2.34 -0.99 -6.11
CA ARG A 277 -3.37 0.02 -6.43
C ARG A 277 -4.48 -0.01 -5.40
N LYS A 278 -4.90 1.16 -4.94
CA LYS A 278 -5.98 1.28 -3.96
C LYS A 278 -7.34 1.00 -4.59
N VAL A 279 -8.21 0.31 -3.86
CA VAL A 279 -9.63 0.18 -4.21
C VAL A 279 -10.35 1.51 -4.03
N GLY A 280 -11.42 1.71 -4.80
CA GLY A 280 -12.26 2.91 -4.68
C GLY A 280 -11.70 4.16 -5.35
N ILE A 281 -10.74 4.01 -6.27
CA ILE A 281 -10.27 5.05 -7.19
C ILE A 281 -10.07 4.49 -8.61
N HIS A 282 -9.93 5.38 -9.59
CA HIS A 282 -9.88 5.06 -11.02
C HIS A 282 -8.65 4.23 -11.44
N ASN A 283 -7.54 4.24 -10.70
CA ASN A 283 -6.38 3.40 -11.04
C ASN A 283 -6.60 1.92 -10.73
N TYR A 284 -7.59 1.54 -9.92
CA TYR A 284 -7.78 0.14 -9.52
C TYR A 284 -8.06 -0.77 -10.72
N ILE A 285 -8.88 -0.27 -11.66
CA ILE A 285 -9.31 -1.03 -12.84
C ILE A 285 -8.18 -1.26 -13.85
N THR A 286 -7.10 -0.48 -13.81
CA THR A 286 -5.99 -0.60 -14.77
C THR A 286 -5.18 -1.89 -14.56
N GLN A 287 -5.46 -2.64 -13.51
CA GLN A 287 -4.84 -3.93 -13.22
C GLN A 287 -5.51 -5.10 -13.96
N PHE A 288 -6.71 -4.89 -14.49
CA PHE A 288 -7.55 -5.94 -15.07
C PHE A 288 -7.75 -5.78 -16.58
N VAL A 289 -6.91 -4.96 -17.21
CA VAL A 289 -6.96 -4.65 -18.63
C VAL A 289 -5.55 -4.64 -19.21
N ASP A 290 -5.45 -4.96 -20.49
CA ASP A 290 -4.24 -4.78 -21.28
C ASP A 290 -4.29 -3.43 -22.00
N PHE A 291 -3.15 -2.75 -22.07
CA PHE A 291 -3.00 -1.49 -22.77
C PHE A 291 -2.24 -1.72 -24.08
N GLU A 292 -2.75 -1.14 -25.17
CA GLU A 292 -2.13 -1.15 -26.49
C GLU A 292 -1.91 0.29 -26.97
N GLU A 293 -0.71 0.58 -27.47
CA GLU A 293 -0.40 1.88 -28.07
C GLU A 293 -0.96 1.95 -29.49
N VAL A 294 -1.94 2.82 -29.72
CA VAL A 294 -2.54 3.03 -31.05
C VAL A 294 -2.05 4.30 -31.75
N GLY A 295 -1.19 5.08 -31.10
CA GLY A 295 -0.68 6.35 -31.62
C GLY A 295 0.23 7.08 -30.63
N GLU A 296 0.65 8.29 -31.01
CA GLU A 296 1.49 9.14 -30.17
C GLU A 296 0.73 9.64 -28.92
N PRO A 297 1.41 9.80 -27.77
CA PRO A 297 0.78 10.33 -26.57
C PRO A 297 0.39 11.81 -26.75
N LYS A 298 -0.68 12.23 -26.07
CA LYS A 298 -1.12 13.63 -26.12
C LYS A 298 -0.26 14.51 -25.21
N ILE A 299 0.63 15.29 -25.82
CA ILE A 299 1.45 16.29 -25.12
C ILE A 299 0.80 17.67 -25.30
N GLU A 300 0.28 18.25 -24.22
CA GLU A 300 -0.53 19.48 -24.25
C GLU A 300 0.32 20.74 -24.22
N ARG A 301 1.56 20.66 -23.74
CA ARG A 301 2.48 21.80 -23.63
C ARG A 301 3.90 21.45 -24.05
N VAL A 302 4.68 22.48 -24.36
CA VAL A 302 6.13 22.32 -24.60
C VAL A 302 6.80 21.92 -23.28
N VAL A 303 7.27 20.69 -23.21
CA VAL A 303 7.99 20.14 -22.05
C VAL A 303 9.49 20.37 -22.24
N ARG A 304 10.16 20.85 -21.18
CA ARG A 304 11.62 21.00 -21.15
C ARG A 304 12.20 20.15 -20.03
N HIS A 305 13.09 19.24 -20.38
CA HIS A 305 13.77 18.38 -19.41
C HIS A 305 15.15 18.00 -19.94
N THR A 306 16.14 17.87 -19.06
CA THR A 306 17.52 17.53 -19.43
C THR A 306 17.62 16.21 -20.19
N PHE A 307 16.73 15.25 -19.88
CA PHE A 307 16.60 14.00 -20.62
C PHE A 307 16.17 14.20 -22.08
N LEU A 308 15.28 15.16 -22.36
CA LEU A 308 14.88 15.48 -23.73
C LEU A 308 16.05 16.08 -24.52
N ASP A 309 16.83 16.96 -23.90
CA ASP A 309 18.05 17.52 -24.52
C ASP A 309 19.08 16.42 -24.83
N LYS A 310 19.20 15.44 -23.93
CA LYS A 310 20.10 14.29 -24.11
C LYS A 310 19.62 13.37 -25.23
N ILE A 311 18.32 13.04 -25.27
CA ILE A 311 17.73 12.24 -26.36
C ILE A 311 17.89 12.95 -27.71
N ALA A 312 17.69 14.26 -27.76
CA ALA A 312 17.93 15.05 -28.97
C ALA A 312 19.40 14.99 -29.41
N THR A 313 20.35 14.97 -28.46
CA THR A 313 21.78 14.80 -28.75
C THR A 313 22.08 13.41 -29.34
N TRP A 314 21.52 12.34 -28.74
CA TRP A 314 21.67 10.98 -29.27
C TRP A 314 21.05 10.84 -30.66
N SER A 315 19.86 11.41 -30.86
CA SER A 315 19.17 11.42 -32.16
C SER A 315 20.00 12.12 -33.24
N LYS A 316 20.57 13.30 -32.97
CA LYS A 316 21.50 13.98 -33.89
C LYS A 316 22.76 13.18 -34.19
N GLY A 317 23.25 12.40 -33.23
CA GLY A 317 24.38 11.49 -33.43
C GLY A 317 24.13 10.49 -34.57
N THR A 318 22.87 10.07 -34.76
CA THR A 318 22.50 9.13 -35.84
C THR A 318 22.71 9.71 -37.23
N GLU A 319 22.57 11.03 -37.40
CA GLU A 319 22.86 11.73 -38.66
C GLU A 319 24.36 11.73 -38.98
N HIS A 320 25.20 11.55 -37.96
CA HIS A 320 26.66 11.52 -38.05
C HIS A 320 27.24 10.09 -37.97
N GLY A 321 26.40 9.06 -38.14
CA GLY A 321 26.83 7.67 -38.16
C GLY A 321 26.97 7.00 -36.79
N ILE A 322 26.60 7.68 -35.70
CA ILE A 322 26.69 7.16 -34.32
C ILE A 322 25.32 6.58 -33.92
N HIS A 323 25.28 5.33 -33.45
CA HIS A 323 24.04 4.66 -33.01
C HIS A 323 22.89 4.66 -34.05
N VAL A 324 23.21 4.64 -35.35
CA VAL A 324 22.21 4.73 -36.44
C VAL A 324 21.06 3.72 -36.31
N GLY A 325 21.34 2.53 -35.76
CA GLY A 325 20.35 1.48 -35.51
C GLY A 325 19.24 1.84 -34.50
N PHE A 326 19.39 2.93 -33.75
CA PHE A 326 18.45 3.34 -32.69
C PHE A 326 17.64 4.60 -33.03
N LYS A 327 17.64 5.05 -34.28
CA LYS A 327 16.92 6.27 -34.68
C LYS A 327 15.44 6.24 -34.26
N ALA A 328 14.73 5.15 -34.56
CA ALA A 328 13.33 4.98 -34.21
C ALA A 328 13.12 4.92 -32.69
N ASP A 329 14.03 4.27 -31.94
CA ASP A 329 13.99 4.25 -30.48
C ASP A 329 14.13 5.66 -29.90
N PHE A 330 15.03 6.50 -30.42
CA PHE A 330 15.20 7.87 -29.94
C PHE A 330 13.99 8.76 -30.24
N GLU A 331 13.37 8.60 -31.41
CA GLU A 331 12.12 9.29 -31.75
C GLU A 331 11.00 8.89 -30.77
N LYS A 332 10.85 7.57 -30.53
CA LYS A 332 9.87 7.04 -29.57
C LYS A 332 10.15 7.49 -28.13
N LEU A 333 11.42 7.46 -27.70
CA LEU A 333 11.85 7.92 -26.37
C LEU A 333 11.56 9.41 -26.16
N SER A 334 11.74 10.24 -27.19
CA SER A 334 11.46 11.67 -27.06
C SER A 334 9.99 11.94 -26.76
N LEU A 335 9.08 11.23 -27.43
CA LEU A 335 7.64 11.32 -27.17
C LEU A 335 7.27 10.79 -25.79
N ALA A 336 7.80 9.61 -25.44
CA ALA A 336 7.56 8.98 -24.14
C ALA A 336 8.01 9.88 -22.98
N VAL A 337 9.25 10.37 -23.00
CA VAL A 337 9.79 11.19 -21.92
C VAL A 337 9.05 12.53 -21.78
N ALA A 338 8.63 13.14 -22.91
CA ALA A 338 7.81 14.34 -22.85
C ALA A 338 6.46 14.03 -22.17
N SER A 339 5.82 12.92 -22.52
CA SER A 339 4.59 12.46 -21.85
C SER A 339 4.80 12.14 -20.37
N TYR A 340 5.92 11.49 -20.01
CA TYR A 340 6.24 11.12 -18.64
C TYR A 340 6.42 12.37 -17.77
N VAL A 341 7.22 13.33 -18.22
CA VAL A 341 7.45 14.57 -17.46
C VAL A 341 6.16 15.37 -17.30
N GLN A 342 5.35 15.52 -18.37
CA GLN A 342 4.06 16.20 -18.27
C GLN A 342 3.12 15.51 -17.25
N ASN A 343 2.98 14.18 -17.35
CA ASN A 343 2.11 13.43 -16.44
C ASN A 343 2.65 13.41 -15.00
N TYR A 344 3.97 13.40 -14.81
CA TYR A 344 4.56 13.56 -13.50
C TYR A 344 4.17 14.91 -12.88
N GLU A 345 4.30 16.00 -13.63
CA GLU A 345 3.93 17.33 -13.18
C GLU A 345 2.42 17.46 -12.90
N ASP A 346 1.56 16.86 -13.74
CA ASP A 346 0.11 17.09 -13.69
C ASP A 346 -0.66 16.10 -12.79
N GLU A 347 -0.11 14.90 -12.56
CA GLU A 347 -0.75 13.81 -11.82
C GLU A 347 0.10 13.35 -10.65
N PHE A 348 1.30 12.83 -10.91
CA PHE A 348 2.03 12.06 -9.89
C PHE A 348 2.72 12.89 -8.82
N SER A 349 3.08 14.15 -9.12
CA SER A 349 3.63 15.11 -8.15
C SER A 349 2.54 15.90 -7.40
N GLN A 350 1.27 15.74 -7.80
CA GLN A 350 0.16 16.52 -7.27
C GLN A 350 -0.54 15.81 -6.10
N GLU A 351 -1.09 16.61 -5.20
CA GLU A 351 -2.01 16.18 -4.16
C GLU A 351 -3.44 16.58 -4.55
N LYS A 352 -4.36 15.61 -4.61
CA LYS A 352 -5.71 15.82 -5.14
C LYS A 352 -6.76 15.51 -4.08
N ASP A 353 -7.64 16.47 -3.81
CA ASP A 353 -8.89 16.24 -3.08
C ASP A 353 -10.07 16.22 -4.07
N TYR A 354 -10.57 15.00 -4.35
CA TYR A 354 -11.63 14.75 -5.31
C TYR A 354 -13.03 15.13 -4.79
N VAL A 355 -13.20 15.29 -3.48
CA VAL A 355 -14.53 15.38 -2.85
C VAL A 355 -14.77 16.70 -2.09
N LYS A 356 -13.69 17.37 -1.66
CA LYS A 356 -13.68 18.71 -1.04
C LYS A 356 -14.68 18.85 0.10
N VAL A 357 -14.69 17.89 1.02
CA VAL A 357 -15.61 17.86 2.16
C VAL A 357 -15.30 19.04 3.10
N ARG A 358 -16.34 19.76 3.52
CA ARG A 358 -16.15 20.87 4.46
C ARG A 358 -15.79 20.32 5.84
N GLY A 359 -14.67 20.79 6.41
CA GLY A 359 -14.16 20.34 7.71
C GLY A 359 -13.22 19.13 7.66
N GLU A 360 -13.01 18.55 6.47
CA GLU A 360 -12.22 17.34 6.28
C GLU A 360 -11.47 17.38 4.95
N ASP A 361 -10.15 17.41 4.98
CA ASP A 361 -9.35 17.23 3.76
C ASP A 361 -9.28 15.74 3.43
N ASN A 362 -9.38 15.39 2.15
CA ASN A 362 -9.30 14.02 1.65
C ASN A 362 -8.33 13.94 0.48
N VAL A 363 -7.06 13.95 0.82
CA VAL A 363 -5.97 14.04 -0.15
C VAL A 363 -5.59 12.65 -0.63
N PHE A 364 -5.53 12.49 -1.94
CA PHE A 364 -4.88 11.39 -2.62
C PHE A 364 -3.56 11.87 -3.23
N ARG A 365 -2.48 11.13 -3.01
CA ARG A 365 -1.14 11.43 -3.56
C ARG A 365 -0.41 10.16 -3.98
N TYR A 366 0.69 10.35 -4.70
CA TYR A 366 1.60 9.29 -5.09
C TYR A 366 2.94 9.46 -4.37
N LEU A 367 3.49 8.36 -3.87
CA LEU A 367 4.81 8.28 -3.29
C LEU A 367 5.73 7.49 -4.22
N PRO A 368 6.93 7.98 -4.54
CA PRO A 368 7.84 7.23 -5.39
C PRO A 368 8.30 5.96 -4.70
N LEU A 369 8.46 4.88 -5.46
CA LEU A 369 9.07 3.66 -4.94
C LEU A 369 10.54 3.94 -4.62
N SER A 370 11.01 3.47 -3.46
CA SER A 370 12.36 3.72 -2.98
C SER A 370 13.42 3.06 -3.85
N LYS A 371 13.23 1.78 -4.18
CA LYS A 371 14.16 1.01 -5.02
C LYS A 371 13.42 0.00 -5.88
N ILE A 372 13.85 -0.12 -7.14
CA ILE A 372 13.23 -0.98 -8.13
C ILE A 372 14.32 -1.75 -8.91
N ALA A 373 14.02 -2.99 -9.29
CA ALA A 373 14.90 -3.80 -10.12
C ALA A 373 14.43 -3.77 -11.58
N LEU A 374 15.34 -3.59 -12.53
CA LEU A 374 15.10 -3.71 -13.97
C LEU A 374 16.01 -4.81 -14.50
N ARG A 375 15.44 -5.85 -15.12
CA ARG A 375 16.21 -6.87 -15.85
C ARG A 375 16.26 -6.51 -17.33
N VAL A 376 17.48 -6.44 -17.86
CA VAL A 376 17.76 -6.28 -19.29
C VAL A 376 17.99 -7.65 -19.91
N SER A 377 17.19 -7.97 -20.92
CA SER A 377 17.16 -9.26 -21.62
C SER A 377 17.54 -9.11 -23.10
N ALA A 378 17.82 -10.24 -23.76
CA ALA A 378 18.17 -10.26 -25.19
C ALA A 378 17.06 -9.74 -26.13
N LYS A 379 15.80 -9.72 -25.67
CA LYS A 379 14.65 -9.27 -26.47
C LYS A 379 14.38 -7.78 -26.37
N ASP A 380 15.02 -7.10 -25.42
CA ASP A 380 14.71 -5.71 -25.13
C ASP A 380 15.24 -4.78 -26.23
N SER A 381 14.39 -3.89 -26.71
CA SER A 381 14.79 -2.77 -27.55
C SER A 381 15.51 -1.70 -26.72
N LEU A 382 16.13 -0.71 -27.39
CA LEU A 382 16.70 0.42 -26.66
C LEU A 382 15.59 1.21 -25.96
N PHE A 383 14.46 1.43 -26.64
CA PHE A 383 13.29 2.04 -26.04
C PHE A 383 12.88 1.33 -24.75
N ASP A 384 12.78 -0.01 -24.78
CA ASP A 384 12.32 -0.79 -23.64
C ASP A 384 13.12 -0.51 -22.37
N VAL A 385 14.45 -0.53 -22.50
CA VAL A 385 15.34 -0.36 -21.34
C VAL A 385 15.40 1.11 -20.90
N ILE A 386 15.62 2.03 -21.84
CA ILE A 386 15.84 3.44 -21.51
C ILE A 386 14.55 4.09 -21.02
N ALA A 387 13.39 3.72 -21.54
CA ALA A 387 12.10 4.23 -21.06
C ALA A 387 11.88 3.88 -19.58
N ARG A 388 12.16 2.63 -19.17
CA ARG A 388 12.03 2.21 -17.76
C ARG A 388 13.04 2.92 -16.86
N ILE A 389 14.28 3.09 -17.31
CA ILE A 389 15.30 3.84 -16.56
C ILE A 389 14.83 5.27 -16.34
N LEU A 390 14.44 5.97 -17.41
CA LEU A 390 14.04 7.38 -17.33
C LEU A 390 12.72 7.56 -16.58
N GLY A 391 11.75 6.64 -16.69
CA GLY A 391 10.53 6.64 -15.88
C GLY A 391 10.83 6.55 -14.38
N ALA A 392 11.74 5.66 -13.98
CA ALA A 392 12.21 5.59 -12.60
C ALA A 392 12.96 6.85 -12.16
N LYS A 393 13.78 7.48 -13.03
CA LYS A 393 14.46 8.73 -12.69
C LYS A 393 13.50 9.90 -12.52
N ILE A 394 12.50 10.02 -13.39
CA ILE A 394 11.43 11.03 -13.29
C ILE A 394 10.65 10.84 -11.99
N ALA A 395 10.36 9.59 -11.61
CA ALA A 395 9.72 9.30 -10.34
C ALA A 395 10.62 9.59 -9.13
N GLY A 396 11.94 9.57 -9.27
CA GLY A 396 12.89 9.71 -8.15
C GLY A 396 13.24 8.38 -7.48
N SER A 397 13.02 7.26 -8.17
CA SER A 397 13.30 5.91 -7.67
C SER A 397 14.76 5.50 -7.92
N ALA A 398 15.36 4.82 -6.93
CA ALA A 398 16.65 4.15 -7.12
C ALA A 398 16.47 2.87 -7.96
N LEU A 399 17.49 2.53 -8.74
CA LEU A 399 17.48 1.42 -9.68
C LEU A 399 18.58 0.39 -9.37
N HIS A 400 18.19 -0.86 -9.49
CA HIS A 400 19.09 -1.97 -9.69
C HIS A 400 18.92 -2.48 -11.13
N VAL A 401 19.82 -2.05 -12.02
CA VAL A 401 19.84 -2.47 -13.41
C VAL A 401 20.69 -3.73 -13.53
N SER A 402 20.01 -4.82 -13.82
CA SER A 402 20.57 -6.16 -13.94
C SER A 402 20.65 -6.53 -15.43
N ILE A 403 21.86 -6.68 -15.96
CA ILE A 403 22.09 -7.17 -17.31
C ILE A 403 22.37 -8.66 -17.22
N GLU A 404 21.71 -9.45 -18.06
CA GLU A 404 22.00 -10.87 -18.19
C GLU A 404 23.49 -11.13 -18.44
N ALA A 405 24.12 -12.00 -17.65
CA ALA A 405 25.59 -12.11 -17.54
C ALA A 405 26.33 -12.26 -18.88
N GLY A 406 25.75 -13.00 -19.83
CA GLY A 406 26.34 -13.24 -21.16
C GLY A 406 25.79 -12.36 -22.28
N LEU A 407 24.92 -11.40 -21.97
CA LEU A 407 24.24 -10.60 -22.98
C LEU A 407 25.16 -9.51 -23.54
N GLU A 408 25.58 -9.67 -24.78
CA GLU A 408 26.31 -8.64 -25.52
C GLU A 408 25.53 -8.24 -26.76
N ASN A 409 25.07 -6.99 -26.80
CA ASN A 409 24.40 -6.40 -27.94
C ASN A 409 24.57 -4.88 -27.92
N SER A 410 24.11 -4.21 -28.99
CA SER A 410 24.21 -2.76 -29.13
C SER A 410 23.48 -1.99 -28.01
N VAL A 411 22.41 -2.55 -27.45
CA VAL A 411 21.65 -1.93 -26.34
C VAL A 411 22.50 -1.90 -25.08
N VAL A 412 23.14 -3.01 -24.74
CA VAL A 412 24.03 -3.11 -23.59
C VAL A 412 25.25 -2.19 -23.75
N SER A 413 25.87 -2.14 -24.94
CA SER A 413 26.96 -1.19 -25.21
C SER A 413 26.52 0.26 -24.96
N PHE A 414 25.33 0.63 -25.45
CA PHE A 414 24.78 1.98 -25.26
C PHE A 414 24.58 2.33 -23.78
N ILE A 415 24.07 1.39 -22.96
CA ILE A 415 23.87 1.61 -21.51
C ILE A 415 25.22 1.89 -20.84
N TYR A 416 26.26 1.11 -21.13
CA TYR A 416 27.57 1.30 -20.52
C TYR A 416 28.24 2.60 -20.97
N GLU A 417 28.13 2.96 -22.25
CA GLU A 417 28.66 4.21 -22.80
C GLU A 417 28.00 5.44 -22.17
N ASN A 418 26.71 5.33 -21.80
CA ASN A 418 25.92 6.45 -21.29
C ASN A 418 25.56 6.36 -19.80
N LYS A 419 26.20 5.44 -19.04
CA LYS A 419 25.84 5.15 -17.64
C LYS A 419 25.81 6.38 -16.74
N GLU A 420 26.76 7.31 -16.91
CA GLU A 420 26.88 8.53 -16.10
C GLU A 420 25.72 9.52 -16.34
N HIS A 421 24.99 9.37 -17.44
CA HIS A 421 23.80 10.16 -17.77
C HIS A 421 22.49 9.45 -17.39
N LEU A 422 22.52 8.13 -17.26
CA LEU A 422 21.35 7.29 -17.00
C LEU A 422 21.18 6.96 -15.51
N LEU A 423 22.29 6.92 -14.76
CA LEU A 423 22.34 6.40 -13.40
C LEU A 423 22.95 7.42 -12.44
N HIS A 424 22.42 7.45 -11.22
CA HIS A 424 22.87 8.28 -10.11
C HIS A 424 23.65 7.44 -9.09
N VAL A 425 24.22 8.10 -8.07
CA VAL A 425 25.04 7.48 -7.02
C VAL A 425 24.37 6.32 -6.26
N ASN A 426 23.04 6.33 -6.16
CA ASN A 426 22.27 5.30 -5.46
C ASN A 426 21.82 4.15 -6.37
N ASP A 427 22.14 4.21 -7.66
CA ASP A 427 21.81 3.18 -8.63
C ASP A 427 22.94 2.17 -8.77
N THR A 428 22.60 0.99 -9.27
CA THR A 428 23.57 -0.06 -9.58
C THR A 428 23.36 -0.58 -10.99
N LEU A 429 24.46 -0.89 -11.67
CA LEU A 429 24.50 -1.52 -12.98
C LEU A 429 25.43 -2.72 -12.92
N VAL A 430 24.89 -3.92 -13.04
CA VAL A 430 25.65 -5.17 -12.88
C VAL A 430 25.31 -6.16 -13.98
N ARG A 431 26.31 -6.96 -14.37
CA ARG A 431 26.10 -8.18 -15.15
C ARG A 431 25.99 -9.35 -14.20
N GLU A 432 24.90 -10.09 -14.26
CA GLU A 432 24.64 -11.16 -13.30
C GLU A 432 23.69 -12.23 -13.82
N THR A 433 23.77 -13.41 -13.21
CA THR A 433 22.86 -14.53 -13.50
C THR A 433 21.50 -14.30 -12.84
N GLU A 434 20.49 -15.09 -13.20
CA GLU A 434 19.18 -14.99 -12.55
C GLU A 434 19.25 -15.28 -11.05
N GLU A 435 20.11 -16.20 -10.61
CA GLU A 435 20.29 -16.56 -9.19
C GLU A 435 20.92 -15.43 -8.38
N ALA A 436 21.81 -14.65 -8.99
CA ALA A 436 22.36 -13.45 -8.37
C ALA A 436 21.33 -12.32 -8.32
N PHE A 437 20.61 -12.10 -9.43
CA PHE A 437 19.54 -11.12 -9.51
C PHE A 437 18.42 -11.39 -8.49
N ALA A 438 18.02 -12.65 -8.31
CA ALA A 438 16.98 -13.07 -7.37
C ALA A 438 17.29 -12.71 -5.91
N LYS A 439 18.58 -12.60 -5.54
CA LYS A 439 18.98 -12.16 -4.18
C LYS A 439 18.57 -10.71 -3.89
N SER A 440 18.30 -9.91 -4.92
CA SER A 440 17.84 -8.53 -4.78
C SER A 440 16.34 -8.40 -4.48
N PHE A 441 15.52 -9.45 -4.71
CA PHE A 441 14.06 -9.32 -4.76
C PHE A 441 13.42 -8.87 -3.45
N GLY A 442 13.98 -9.26 -2.31
CA GLY A 442 13.51 -8.80 -0.99
C GLY A 442 13.96 -7.37 -0.63
N SER A 443 14.81 -6.74 -1.45
CA SER A 443 15.36 -5.39 -1.23
C SER A 443 14.79 -4.34 -2.20
N VAL A 444 13.91 -4.74 -3.11
CA VAL A 444 13.26 -3.88 -4.10
C VAL A 444 11.75 -4.00 -3.97
N GLN A 445 11.02 -2.96 -4.37
CA GLN A 445 9.57 -2.95 -4.26
C GLN A 445 8.87 -3.58 -5.47
N LYS A 446 9.52 -3.53 -6.64
CA LYS A 446 9.04 -4.15 -7.88
C LYS A 446 10.22 -4.62 -8.75
N ILE A 447 9.93 -5.58 -9.61
CA ILE A 447 10.85 -6.07 -10.65
C ILE A 447 10.22 -5.74 -12.00
N LEU A 448 11.00 -5.21 -12.93
CA LEU A 448 10.54 -4.84 -14.26
C LEU A 448 11.22 -5.71 -15.30
N TYR A 449 10.39 -6.31 -16.15
CA TYR A 449 10.75 -6.92 -17.42
C TYR A 449 9.95 -6.24 -18.53
N ALA A 450 10.55 -6.03 -19.69
CA ALA A 450 9.83 -5.51 -20.85
C ALA A 450 8.97 -6.59 -21.53
N HIS A 451 9.38 -7.86 -21.47
CA HIS A 451 8.71 -8.96 -22.15
C HIS A 451 8.45 -10.12 -21.19
N GLU A 452 7.19 -10.52 -21.01
CA GLU A 452 6.83 -11.66 -20.16
C GLU A 452 7.56 -12.96 -20.59
N SER A 453 7.74 -13.14 -21.90
CA SER A 453 8.45 -14.29 -22.46
C SER A 453 9.96 -14.35 -22.16
N ALA A 454 10.51 -13.34 -21.49
CA ALA A 454 11.89 -13.32 -20.98
C ALA A 454 11.98 -13.70 -19.50
N ILE A 455 10.84 -13.90 -18.82
CA ILE A 455 10.79 -14.27 -17.41
C ILE A 455 10.81 -15.80 -17.30
N SER A 456 11.86 -16.34 -16.67
CA SER A 456 11.95 -17.78 -16.43
C SER A 456 11.00 -18.23 -15.31
N ALA A 457 10.66 -19.53 -15.28
CA ALA A 457 9.91 -20.11 -14.17
C ALA A 457 10.64 -19.91 -12.83
N TYR A 458 11.98 -19.98 -12.85
CA TYR A 458 12.83 -19.73 -11.69
C TYR A 458 12.63 -18.31 -11.13
N VAL A 459 12.63 -17.30 -11.99
CA VAL A 459 12.40 -15.90 -11.55
C VAL A 459 11.02 -15.73 -10.92
N PHE A 460 9.97 -16.32 -11.50
CA PHE A 460 8.64 -16.29 -10.89
C PHE A 460 8.63 -16.99 -9.53
N GLU A 461 9.26 -18.15 -9.40
CA GLU A 461 9.36 -18.90 -8.15
C GLU A 461 10.10 -18.13 -7.05
N GLU A 462 11.22 -17.48 -7.37
CA GLU A 462 11.97 -16.66 -6.40
C GLU A 462 11.21 -15.39 -6.00
N ALA A 463 10.56 -14.72 -6.96
CA ALA A 463 9.74 -13.55 -6.67
C ALA A 463 8.54 -13.90 -5.76
N ALA A 464 7.91 -15.06 -5.99
CA ALA A 464 6.82 -15.57 -5.17
C ALA A 464 7.21 -15.80 -3.70
N LYS A 465 8.47 -16.16 -3.40
CA LYS A 465 8.95 -16.35 -2.01
C LYS A 465 8.97 -15.06 -1.19
N SER A 466 9.13 -13.92 -1.86
CA SER A 466 9.15 -12.58 -1.24
C SER A 466 7.90 -11.75 -1.57
N ALA A 467 6.96 -12.34 -2.33
CA ALA A 467 5.79 -11.67 -2.88
C ALA A 467 6.11 -10.39 -3.68
N THR A 468 7.32 -10.29 -4.24
CA THR A 468 7.75 -9.13 -5.02
C THR A 468 7.09 -9.13 -6.38
N PHE A 469 6.32 -8.07 -6.67
CA PHE A 469 5.55 -7.98 -7.91
C PHE A 469 6.44 -7.77 -9.14
N ILE A 470 6.20 -8.58 -10.18
CA ILE A 470 6.87 -8.45 -11.49
C ILE A 470 5.95 -7.70 -12.44
N VAL A 471 6.38 -6.51 -12.89
CA VAL A 471 5.80 -5.83 -14.04
C VAL A 471 6.29 -6.55 -15.29
N ARG A 472 5.34 -7.13 -16.03
CA ARG A 472 5.60 -7.96 -17.22
C ARG A 472 5.06 -7.35 -18.52
N SER A 473 4.47 -6.15 -18.45
CA SER A 473 4.01 -5.38 -19.60
C SER A 473 5.18 -4.68 -20.29
N GLN A 474 5.06 -4.50 -21.61
CA GLN A 474 5.96 -3.64 -22.35
C GLN A 474 5.82 -2.19 -21.87
N PRO A 475 6.92 -1.42 -21.82
CA PRO A 475 6.84 0.00 -21.51
C PRO A 475 6.03 0.74 -22.57
N LEU A 476 5.22 1.70 -22.13
CA LEU A 476 4.35 2.52 -23.00
C LEU A 476 4.86 3.95 -23.03
N MET A 477 4.75 4.64 -24.17
CA MET A 477 4.98 6.09 -24.29
C MET A 477 3.99 6.90 -23.44
N GLU A 478 2.80 6.37 -23.16
CA GLU A 478 1.81 7.07 -22.33
C GLU A 478 2.22 7.08 -20.86
N GLY A 479 2.76 8.22 -20.41
CA GLY A 479 3.20 8.44 -19.04
C GLY A 479 2.10 8.26 -18.01
N ARG A 480 0.83 8.50 -18.34
CA ARG A 480 -0.27 8.30 -17.40
C ARG A 480 -0.42 6.85 -16.96
N VAL A 481 -0.05 5.90 -17.81
CA VAL A 481 -0.12 4.46 -17.53
C VAL A 481 1.24 3.95 -17.10
N GLU A 482 2.30 4.29 -17.83
CA GLU A 482 3.64 3.78 -17.55
C GLU A 482 4.16 4.21 -16.17
N LEU A 483 3.95 5.49 -15.79
CA LEU A 483 4.47 5.99 -14.52
C LEU A 483 3.83 5.32 -13.29
N LEU A 484 2.62 4.77 -13.43
CA LEU A 484 1.96 4.04 -12.36
C LEU A 484 2.86 2.92 -11.80
N HIS A 485 3.77 2.34 -12.59
CA HIS A 485 4.69 1.30 -12.13
C HIS A 485 5.73 1.79 -11.12
N PHE A 486 6.02 3.09 -11.05
CA PHE A 486 7.09 3.68 -10.22
C PHE A 486 6.57 4.39 -8.97
N PHE A 487 5.26 4.41 -8.77
CA PHE A 487 4.62 5.03 -7.61
C PHE A 487 3.78 4.04 -6.82
N GLN A 488 3.65 4.34 -5.53
CA GLN A 488 2.67 3.81 -4.62
C GLN A 488 1.62 4.88 -4.28
N GLU A 489 0.37 4.48 -4.14
CA GLU A 489 -0.73 5.39 -3.85
C GLU A 489 -0.90 5.57 -2.32
N GLN A 490 -1.20 6.79 -1.88
CA GLN A 490 -1.47 7.09 -0.47
C GLN A 490 -2.70 7.99 -0.34
N SER A 491 -3.51 7.72 0.68
CA SER A 491 -4.66 8.56 1.03
C SER A 491 -4.47 9.15 2.41
N ILE A 492 -4.81 10.43 2.56
CA ILE A 492 -4.60 11.21 3.78
C ILE A 492 -5.91 11.92 4.07
N SER A 493 -6.50 11.65 5.23
CA SER A 493 -7.73 12.27 5.66
C SER A 493 -7.51 13.07 6.94
N HIS A 494 -7.76 14.37 6.89
CA HIS A 494 -7.52 15.28 8.01
C HIS A 494 -8.80 16.00 8.42
N SER A 495 -9.29 15.66 9.62
CA SER A 495 -10.37 16.42 10.27
C SER A 495 -9.79 17.69 10.90
N TYR A 496 -9.71 18.76 10.12
CA TYR A 496 -9.13 20.03 10.57
C TYR A 496 -10.09 20.91 11.38
N HIS A 497 -11.39 20.61 11.35
CA HIS A 497 -12.35 21.37 12.17
C HIS A 497 -12.13 21.09 13.66
N ARG A 498 -12.33 22.11 14.49
CA ARG A 498 -12.34 21.99 15.96
C ARG A 498 -13.76 22.24 16.42
N TYR A 499 -14.46 21.17 16.79
CA TYR A 499 -15.87 21.23 17.22
C TYR A 499 -16.79 21.96 16.22
N GLY A 500 -16.61 21.71 14.92
CA GLY A 500 -17.37 22.35 13.83
C GLY A 500 -16.84 23.71 13.39
N ASN A 501 -15.93 24.33 14.15
CA ASN A 501 -15.24 25.55 13.73
C ASN A 501 -14.07 25.20 12.81
N ILE A 502 -14.05 25.73 11.59
CA ILE A 502 -13.00 25.48 10.60
C ILE A 502 -11.82 26.47 10.69
N GLY A 503 -11.83 27.37 11.68
CA GLY A 503 -10.71 28.26 12.01
C GLY A 503 -10.30 29.20 10.86
N ALA A 504 -8.99 29.44 10.75
CA ALA A 504 -8.40 30.33 9.74
C ALA A 504 -8.71 29.88 8.29
N ARG A 505 -8.92 28.57 8.08
CA ARG A 505 -9.33 28.01 6.78
C ARG A 505 -10.73 28.45 6.33
N ALA A 506 -11.53 29.06 7.22
CA ALA A 506 -12.74 29.76 6.82
C ALA A 506 -12.45 30.98 5.92
N LEU A 507 -11.28 31.60 6.09
CA LEU A 507 -10.91 32.86 5.47
C LEU A 507 -10.27 32.68 4.09
N GLU A 508 -9.61 31.55 3.84
CA GLU A 508 -8.95 31.22 2.56
C GLU A 508 -9.93 30.92 1.41
N LYS A 509 -11.22 30.76 1.71
CA LYS A 509 -12.29 30.51 0.72
C LYS A 509 -13.13 31.76 0.38
N LYS A 510 -12.70 32.96 0.76
CA LYS A 510 -13.22 34.24 0.25
C LYS A 510 -12.25 34.81 -0.76
#